data_AF-A0AAE0SPD4-F1
#
_entry.id   AF-A0AAE0SPD4-F1
#
_cell.length_a   1.000
_cell.length_b   1.000
_cell.length_c   1.000
_cell.angle_alpha   90.00
_cell.angle_beta   90.00
_cell.angle_gamma   90.00
#
_symmetry.space_group_name_H-M   'P 1'
#
loop_
_entity.id
_entity.type
_entity.pdbx_description
1 polymer ?
#
loop_
_entity_poly.entity_id
_entity_poly.type
_entity_poly.pdbx_seq_one_letter_code
_entity_poly.pdbx_strand_id
1 'polypeptide(L)'
;FMFDIGGQQDKIMVSLEQHDLSHREQGQKLNKIGFQIMKVEENRRYKVHINGELTFKSDYIQSRSIFGTTELKKGRYVLIPTTKDQGDTGKFMLRLYTGSSASGK
;
A
#
# COMPACT_ATOMS: atom_id res chain seq x y z
N PHE A 1 1.57 -4.19 -4.62
CA PHE A 1 1.82 -5.50 -3.98
C PHE A 1 0.48 -6.21 -3.80
N MET A 2 0.37 -7.50 -4.11
CA MET A 2 -0.90 -8.25 -4.00
C MET A 2 -0.80 -9.26 -2.85
N PHE A 3 -1.86 -9.41 -2.07
CA PHE A 3 -1.90 -10.32 -0.92
C PHE A 3 -3.32 -10.85 -0.68
N ASP A 4 -3.40 -12.02 -0.02
CA ASP A 4 -4.66 -12.72 0.28
C ASP A 4 -4.88 -12.77 1.80
N ILE A 5 -6.13 -12.56 2.22
CA ILE A 5 -6.60 -12.81 3.59
C ILE A 5 -7.39 -14.11 3.57
N GLY A 6 -6.81 -15.16 4.15
CA GLY A 6 -7.42 -16.50 4.17
C GLY A 6 -8.44 -16.71 5.30
N GLY A 7 -8.21 -16.07 6.46
CA GLY A 7 -9.11 -16.11 7.62
C GLY A 7 -10.38 -15.28 7.42
N GLN A 8 -11.32 -15.36 8.36
CA GLN A 8 -12.56 -14.57 8.31
C GLN A 8 -12.28 -13.06 8.29
N GLN A 9 -11.31 -12.65 9.10
CA GLN A 9 -10.81 -11.28 9.21
C GLN A 9 -9.37 -11.31 9.71
N ASP A 10 -8.56 -10.34 9.31
CA ASP A 10 -7.21 -10.14 9.85
C ASP A 10 -6.90 -8.66 10.02
N LYS A 11 -6.06 -8.35 11.01
CA LYS A 11 -5.55 -6.99 11.25
C LYS A 11 -4.33 -6.78 10.39
N ILE A 12 -4.39 -5.73 9.59
CA ILE A 12 -3.36 -5.39 8.61
C ILE A 12 -2.71 -4.09 9.02
N MET A 13 -1.38 -4.10 9.05
CA MET A 13 -0.55 -2.96 9.36
C MET A 13 0.38 -2.72 8.16
N VAL A 14 0.47 -1.48 7.71
CA VAL A 14 1.30 -1.10 6.56
C VAL A 14 2.26 0.01 6.98
N SER A 15 3.53 -0.17 6.64
CA SER A 15 4.54 0.90 6.70
C SER A 15 5.01 1.22 5.28
N LEU A 16 4.99 2.51 4.94
CA LEU A 16 5.58 3.05 3.72
C LEU A 16 6.66 4.06 4.11
N GLU A 17 7.89 3.81 3.65
CA GLU A 17 9.06 4.65 3.91
C GLU A 17 9.64 5.11 2.59
N GLN A 18 9.90 6.40 2.42
CA GLN A 18 10.65 6.92 1.28
C GLN A 18 12.13 7.08 1.65
N HIS A 19 13.01 6.84 0.66
CA HIS A 19 14.43 7.02 0.85
C HIS A 19 14.75 8.48 1.19
N ASP A 20 15.68 8.68 2.12
CA ASP A 20 16.10 10.01 2.53
C ASP A 20 16.80 10.74 1.38
N LEU A 21 16.53 12.04 1.25
CA LEU A 21 17.04 12.88 0.16
C LEU A 21 18.39 13.52 0.51
N SER A 22 19.07 13.04 1.55
CA SER A 22 20.33 13.57 2.08
C SER A 22 21.47 13.72 1.04
N HIS A 23 21.32 13.15 -0.16
CA HIS A 23 22.31 13.21 -1.25
C HIS A 23 21.80 13.93 -2.53
N ARG A 24 20.64 14.59 -2.50
CA ARG A 24 20.14 15.39 -3.65
C ARG A 24 20.57 16.85 -3.50
N GLU A 25 20.71 17.52 -4.65
CA GLU A 25 21.04 18.94 -4.75
C GLU A 25 20.18 19.79 -3.81
N GLN A 26 20.77 20.84 -3.23
CA GLN A 26 20.12 21.73 -2.27
C GLN A 26 18.72 22.14 -2.76
N GLY A 27 17.68 21.81 -1.99
CA GLY A 27 16.30 22.26 -2.24
C GLY A 27 15.27 21.16 -2.51
N GLN A 28 15.65 19.89 -2.70
CA GLN A 28 14.65 18.83 -2.85
C GLN A 28 13.97 18.46 -1.53
N LYS A 29 12.63 18.53 -1.53
CA LYS A 29 11.77 18.19 -0.40
C LYS A 29 11.28 16.75 -0.53
N LEU A 30 10.95 16.13 0.62
CA LEU A 30 10.27 14.83 0.66
C LEU A 30 8.97 14.88 -0.14
N ASN A 31 8.61 13.76 -0.76
CA ASN A 31 7.33 13.64 -1.46
C ASN A 31 6.20 13.53 -0.43
N LYS A 32 4.99 13.96 -0.79
CA LYS A 32 3.79 13.63 -0.02
C LYS A 32 3.38 12.21 -0.35
N ILE A 33 3.69 11.27 0.54
CA ILE A 33 3.48 9.84 0.31
C ILE A 33 2.25 9.36 1.06
N GLY A 34 1.60 8.34 0.48
CA GLY A 34 0.49 7.62 1.08
C GLY A 34 0.32 6.27 0.39
N PHE A 35 -0.65 5.48 0.84
CA PHE A 35 -0.96 4.20 0.24
C PHE A 35 -2.45 3.91 0.27
N GLN A 36 -2.87 2.99 -0.60
CA GLN A 36 -4.25 2.55 -0.74
C GLN A 36 -4.30 1.02 -0.76
N ILE A 37 -5.36 0.46 -0.18
CA ILE A 37 -5.68 -0.96 -0.26
C ILE A 37 -7.00 -1.10 -0.99
N MET A 38 -6.99 -1.89 -2.06
CA MET A 38 -8.16 -2.16 -2.88
C MET A 38 -8.48 -3.66 -2.86
N LYS A 39 -9.75 -4.01 -2.65
CA LYS A 39 -10.23 -5.38 -2.83
C LYS A 39 -10.40 -5.67 -4.32
N VAL A 40 -9.90 -6.81 -4.77
CA VAL A 40 -9.96 -7.23 -6.17
C VAL A 40 -10.61 -8.60 -6.30
N GLU A 41 -11.16 -8.86 -7.47
CA GLU A 41 -11.76 -10.15 -7.81
C GLU A 41 -10.74 -11.29 -7.75
N GLU A 42 -11.18 -12.46 -7.28
CA GLU A 42 -10.34 -13.66 -7.19
C GLU A 42 -10.11 -14.34 -8.54
N ASN A 43 -10.78 -13.85 -9.59
CA ASN A 43 -10.90 -14.50 -10.90
C ASN A 43 -9.57 -14.52 -11.68
N ARG A 44 -8.87 -15.66 -11.65
CA ARG A 44 -7.58 -15.88 -12.34
C ARG A 44 -7.69 -16.10 -13.86
N ARG A 45 -8.89 -16.11 -14.45
CA ARG A 45 -9.12 -16.46 -15.88
C ARG A 45 -9.48 -15.28 -16.77
N TYR A 46 -10.16 -14.26 -16.25
CA TYR A 46 -10.64 -13.14 -17.04
C TYR A 46 -10.28 -11.84 -16.34
N LYS A 47 -9.41 -11.03 -16.97
CA LYS A 47 -9.09 -9.66 -16.53
C LYS A 47 -10.29 -8.77 -16.83
N VAL A 48 -11.35 -8.88 -16.05
CA VAL A 48 -12.41 -7.87 -16.12
C VAL A 48 -11.80 -6.61 -15.50
N HIS A 49 -11.72 -5.52 -16.26
CA HIS A 49 -11.30 -4.20 -15.81
C HIS A 49 -12.36 -3.60 -14.86
N ILE A 50 -12.66 -4.28 -13.76
CA ILE A 50 -13.48 -3.74 -12.69
C ILE A 50 -12.52 -2.98 -11.77
N ASN A 51 -12.81 -1.71 -11.55
CA ASN A 51 -12.12 -0.93 -10.52
C ASN A 51 -12.37 -1.63 -9.18
N GLY A 52 -11.30 -2.13 -8.55
CA GLY A 52 -11.39 -2.75 -7.23
C GLY A 52 -12.02 -1.79 -6.21
N GLU A 53 -12.66 -2.35 -5.18
CA GLU A 53 -13.27 -1.56 -4.12
C GLU A 53 -12.18 -0.95 -3.22
N LEU A 54 -12.11 0.38 -3.10
CA LEU A 54 -11.19 1.03 -2.18
C LEU A 54 -11.58 0.70 -0.73
N THR A 55 -10.78 -0.14 -0.08
CA THR A 55 -11.05 -0.61 1.28
C THR A 55 -10.36 0.26 2.33
N PHE A 56 -9.17 0.78 2.02
CA PHE A 56 -8.44 1.66 2.92
C PHE A 56 -7.60 2.67 2.14
N LYS A 57 -7.47 3.89 2.68
CA LYS A 57 -6.60 4.93 2.16
C LYS A 57 -5.93 5.63 3.34
N SER A 58 -4.61 5.73 3.30
CA SER A 58 -3.88 6.56 4.27
C SER A 58 -3.99 8.05 3.91
N ASP A 59 -3.68 8.90 4.88
CA ASP A 59 -3.36 10.30 4.58
C ASP A 59 -2.13 10.40 3.67
N TYR A 60 -2.00 11.55 3.01
CA TYR A 60 -0.84 11.87 2.18
C TYR A 60 -0.08 12.99 2.87
N ILE A 61 1.02 12.62 3.51
CA ILE A 61 1.80 13.54 4.34
C ILE A 61 3.22 13.67 3.82
N GLN A 62 3.81 14.84 4.01
CA GLN A 62 5.19 15.11 3.67
C GLN A 62 6.09 14.61 4.80
N SER A 63 6.27 13.30 4.90
CA SER A 63 7.04 12.63 5.96
C SER A 63 7.94 11.54 5.36
N ARG A 64 9.05 11.23 6.04
CA ARG A 64 9.94 10.11 5.66
C ARG A 64 9.23 8.77 5.70
N SER A 65 8.28 8.63 6.61
CA SER A 65 7.48 7.41 6.78
C SER A 65 6.02 7.74 7.09
N ILE A 66 5.14 6.83 6.68
CA ILE A 66 3.74 6.80 7.08
C ILE A 66 3.36 5.37 7.46
N PHE A 67 2.54 5.26 8.49
CA PHE A 67 2.03 4.01 9.02
C PHE A 67 0.51 4.04 9.06
N GLY A 68 -0.14 2.92 8.75
CA GLY A 68 -1.59 2.79 8.86
C GLY A 68 -2.01 1.37 9.21
N THR A 69 -3.19 1.26 9.81
CA THR A 69 -3.77 -0.01 10.26
C THR A 69 -5.22 -0.10 9.82
N THR A 70 -5.65 -1.27 9.41
CA THR A 70 -7.05 -1.56 9.06
C THR A 70 -7.36 -3.04 9.31
N GLU A 71 -8.64 -3.39 9.39
CA GLU A 71 -9.06 -4.79 9.45
C GLU A 71 -9.71 -5.17 8.13
N LEU A 72 -9.25 -6.27 7.53
CA LEU A 72 -9.75 -6.74 6.25
C LEU A 72 -10.42 -8.10 6.42
N LYS A 73 -11.56 -8.30 5.76
CA LYS A 73 -12.24 -9.59 5.69
C LYS A 73 -11.52 -10.51 4.70
N LYS A 74 -11.90 -11.79 4.69
CA LYS A 74 -11.48 -12.75 3.66
C LYS A 74 -11.58 -12.15 2.24
N GLY A 75 -10.51 -12.29 1.47
CA GLY A 75 -10.47 -11.81 0.08
C GLY A 75 -9.04 -11.56 -0.43
N ARG A 76 -8.96 -11.13 -1.69
CA ARG A 76 -7.72 -10.71 -2.35
C ARG A 76 -7.64 -9.20 -2.42
N TYR A 77 -6.44 -8.68 -2.17
CA TYR A 77 -6.21 -7.25 -2.06
C TYR A 77 -4.95 -6.81 -2.81
N VAL A 78 -4.97 -5.57 -3.27
CA VAL A 78 -3.80 -4.87 -3.83
C VAL A 78 -3.47 -3.68 -2.95
N LEU A 79 -2.24 -3.66 -2.45
CA LEU A 79 -1.62 -2.52 -1.76
C LEU A 79 -0.83 -1.68 -2.76
N ILE A 80 -1.20 -0.41 -2.88
CA ILE A 80 -0.62 0.54 -3.83
C ILE A 80 0.01 1.71 -3.05
N PRO A 81 1.34 1.81 -2.97
CA PRO A 81 2.02 3.02 -2.49
C PRO A 81 2.05 4.06 -3.61
N THR A 82 1.74 5.31 -3.28
CA THR A 82 1.68 6.41 -4.25
C THR A 82 2.11 7.73 -3.65
N THR A 83 2.54 8.66 -4.50
CA THR A 83 2.69 10.07 -4.16
C THR A 83 1.36 10.79 -4.34
N LYS A 84 1.22 11.98 -3.74
CA LYS A 84 0.05 12.83 -3.92
C LYS A 84 0.00 13.41 -5.34
N ASP A 85 1.14 13.88 -5.81
CA ASP A 85 1.28 14.61 -7.06
C ASP A 85 1.87 13.71 -8.14
N GLN A 86 1.39 13.88 -9.38
CA GLN A 86 1.87 13.11 -10.53
C GLN A 86 3.28 13.59 -10.92
N GLY A 87 4.14 12.65 -11.32
CA GLY A 87 5.51 12.94 -11.74
C GLY A 87 6.54 12.89 -10.61
N ASP A 88 6.11 12.87 -9.34
CA ASP A 88 7.01 12.63 -8.21
C ASP A 88 7.55 11.19 -8.25
N THR A 89 8.87 11.06 -8.24
CA THR A 89 9.56 9.76 -8.25
C THR A 89 10.54 9.65 -7.09
N GLY A 90 10.68 8.43 -6.56
CA GLY A 90 11.57 8.17 -5.45
C GLY A 90 11.63 6.68 -5.12
N LYS A 91 12.76 6.27 -4.51
CA LYS A 91 12.87 4.92 -3.95
C LYS A 91 12.06 4.86 -2.66
N PHE A 92 11.37 3.76 -2.46
CA PHE A 92 10.59 3.53 -1.24
C PHE A 92 10.75 2.09 -0.75
N MET A 93 10.41 1.88 0.51
CA MET A 93 10.27 0.58 1.13
C MET A 93 8.83 0.42 1.60
N LEU A 94 8.21 -0.68 1.22
CA LEU A 94 6.84 -1.03 1.58
C LEU A 94 6.86 -2.29 2.43
N ARG A 95 6.28 -2.24 3.63
CA ARG A 95 6.13 -3.40 4.52
C ARG A 95 4.67 -3.62 4.84
N LEU A 96 4.25 -4.88 4.75
CA LEU A 96 2.94 -5.36 5.15
C LEU A 96 3.14 -6.31 6.33
N TYR A 97 2.41 -6.07 7.42
CA TYR A 97 2.36 -6.95 8.57
C TYR A 97 0.93 -7.44 8.74
N THR A 98 0.79 -8.74 9.00
CA THR A 98 -0.49 -9.44 9.11
C THR A 98 -0.46 -10.29 10.39
N GLY A 99 -1.62 -10.46 11.05
CA GLY A 99 -1.71 -11.28 12.25
C GLY A 99 -1.63 -12.77 11.95
N SER A 100 -2.11 -13.20 10.79
CA SER A 100 -1.97 -14.56 10.27
C SER A 100 -0.84 -14.62 9.23
N SER A 101 -0.30 -15.80 8.91
CA SER A 101 0.74 -15.92 7.87
C SER A 101 0.22 -15.40 6.52
N ALA A 102 0.76 -14.27 6.03
CA ALA A 102 0.42 -13.65 4.74
C ALA A 102 0.82 -14.49 3.50
N SER A 103 1.35 -15.70 3.67
CA SER A 103 1.80 -16.54 2.57
C SER A 103 0.64 -17.37 2.01
N GLY A 104 0.24 -17.06 0.79
CA GLY A 104 -0.42 -18.03 -0.08
C GLY A 104 0.54 -19.18 -0.39
N LYS A 105 0.01 -20.40 -0.39
CA LYS A 105 0.61 -21.52 -1.12
C LYS A 105 0.60 -21.25 -2.62
#